data_AF-A0A8T0CN94-F1
#
_entry.id   AF-A0A8T0CN94-F1
#
_cell.length_a   1.000
_cell.length_b   1.000
_cell.length_c   1.000
_cell.angle_alpha   90.00
_cell.angle_beta   90.00
_cell.angle_gamma   90.00
#
_symmetry.space_group_name_H-M   'P 1'
#
loop_
_entity.id
_entity.type
_entity.pdbx_description
1 polymer ?
#
loop_
_entity_poly.entity_id
_entity_poly.type
_entity_poly.pdbx_seq_one_letter_code
_entity_poly.pdbx_strand_id
1 'polypeptide(L)'
;MTMMTPPPLDEDEEVLVPHSDLVVEGPQPMEGMAQVDPAGAVENQQPEDPPSMKFTWRIENFPRLNVRKHYSEAFVVGGYKWRILIFPKGNNVDHLSMYLDVADSPTLPYGWSRYAQFSLAVVNQINNKYTIRKGT
;
A
#
# COMPACT_ATOMS: atom_id res chain seq x y z
N MET A 1 52.65 -8.33 -14.63
CA MET A 1 51.20 -8.12 -14.80
C MET A 1 50.89 -8.23 -16.27
N THR A 2 50.15 -9.26 -16.67
CA THR A 2 49.78 -9.56 -18.06
C THR A 2 48.71 -8.58 -18.52
N MET A 3 48.97 -7.87 -19.63
CA MET A 3 47.96 -7.10 -20.36
C MET A 3 47.18 -8.07 -21.25
N MET A 4 45.86 -8.13 -21.11
CA MET A 4 45.00 -8.76 -22.12
C MET A 4 44.21 -7.67 -22.83
N THR A 5 44.64 -7.43 -24.07
CA THR A 5 43.94 -6.69 -25.11
C THR A 5 43.15 -7.70 -25.94
N PRO A 6 41.86 -7.51 -26.22
CA PRO A 6 41.18 -8.25 -27.28
C PRO A 6 41.04 -7.41 -28.56
N PRO A 7 41.31 -8.00 -29.73
CA PRO A 7 40.65 -7.61 -30.98
C PRO A 7 40.20 -8.85 -31.82
N PRO A 8 39.51 -8.70 -32.97
CA PRO A 8 38.43 -7.78 -33.35
C PRO A 8 37.19 -8.52 -33.96
N LEU A 9 36.27 -7.73 -34.53
CA LEU A 9 35.01 -8.05 -35.23
C LEU A 9 35.18 -8.96 -36.46
N ASP A 10 34.15 -9.75 -36.79
CA ASP A 10 33.83 -10.16 -38.17
C ASP A 10 32.30 -10.28 -38.33
N GLU A 11 31.82 -9.71 -39.44
CA GLU A 11 30.44 -9.58 -39.90
C GLU A 11 30.15 -10.66 -40.97
N ASP A 12 28.88 -11.04 -41.12
CA ASP A 12 28.26 -11.71 -42.29
C ASP A 12 28.63 -13.16 -42.67
N GLU A 13 27.69 -14.11 -42.47
CA GLU A 13 27.48 -15.23 -43.42
C GLU A 13 26.00 -15.66 -43.44
N GLU A 14 25.37 -15.53 -44.61
CA GLU A 14 24.07 -16.11 -44.96
C GLU A 14 24.21 -17.62 -45.20
N VAL A 15 23.27 -18.44 -44.67
CA VAL A 15 23.15 -19.84 -45.13
C VAL A 15 21.69 -20.28 -45.26
N LEU A 16 21.21 -20.14 -46.50
CA LEU A 16 20.27 -20.94 -47.30
C LEU A 16 19.33 -21.99 -46.63
N VAL A 17 18.06 -21.86 -47.02
CA VAL A 17 16.91 -22.79 -46.92
C VAL A 17 17.18 -24.21 -47.48
N PRO A 18 16.39 -25.20 -47.04
CA PRO A 18 15.96 -26.29 -47.92
C PRO A 18 14.45 -26.26 -48.23
N HIS A 19 14.13 -26.25 -49.54
CA HIS A 19 12.85 -26.62 -50.18
C HIS A 19 12.63 -28.15 -50.07
N SER A 20 11.48 -28.84 -50.21
CA SER A 20 10.17 -28.69 -50.88
C SER A 20 9.19 -29.67 -50.17
N ASP A 21 7.85 -29.60 -50.28
CA ASP A 21 7.08 -30.23 -51.36
C ASP A 21 5.58 -29.84 -51.34
N LEU A 22 5.03 -29.81 -52.54
CA LEU A 22 3.68 -29.43 -52.98
C LEU A 22 2.58 -30.36 -52.47
N VAL A 23 1.39 -29.84 -52.11
CA VAL A 23 0.08 -30.34 -52.60
C VAL A 23 -0.99 -29.22 -52.52
N VAL A 24 -1.71 -29.08 -53.63
CA VAL A 24 -2.90 -28.28 -53.95
C VAL A 24 -4.03 -28.36 -52.90
N GLU A 25 -4.65 -27.22 -52.57
CA GLU A 25 -5.99 -27.20 -51.95
C GLU A 25 -6.96 -26.35 -52.80
N GLY A 26 -7.95 -27.02 -53.39
CA GLY A 26 -9.16 -26.42 -53.97
C GLY A 26 -10.33 -26.50 -52.97
N PRO A 27 -11.39 -25.69 -53.13
CA PRO A 27 -12.29 -25.36 -52.03
C PRO A 27 -13.44 -26.36 -51.84
N GLN A 28 -13.89 -26.55 -50.59
CA GLN A 28 -15.25 -27.00 -50.28
C GLN A 28 -15.87 -26.20 -49.11
N PRO A 29 -17.17 -25.86 -49.18
CA PRO A 29 -17.83 -25.01 -48.19
C PRO A 29 -18.68 -25.78 -47.16
N MET A 30 -18.89 -25.12 -46.02
CA MET A 30 -20.21 -24.78 -45.46
C MET A 30 -20.55 -25.28 -44.03
N GLU A 31 -20.83 -24.27 -43.20
CA GLU A 31 -21.85 -24.19 -42.13
C GLU A 31 -21.71 -24.94 -40.80
N GLY A 32 -21.55 -24.17 -39.72
CA GLY A 32 -21.89 -24.64 -38.38
C GLY A 32 -21.48 -23.72 -37.23
N MET A 33 -22.44 -22.90 -36.78
CA MET A 33 -22.56 -22.28 -35.45
C MET A 33 -21.80 -20.98 -35.15
N ALA A 34 -22.62 -19.95 -34.96
CA ALA A 34 -22.36 -18.67 -34.34
C ALA A 34 -21.49 -18.75 -33.08
N GLN A 35 -20.46 -17.91 -33.01
CA GLN A 35 -20.11 -17.22 -31.77
C GLN A 35 -19.83 -15.74 -32.06
N VAL A 36 -20.60 -14.93 -31.34
CA VAL A 36 -20.62 -13.47 -31.34
C VAL A 36 -19.50 -12.93 -30.45
N ASP A 37 -18.82 -11.90 -30.96
CA ASP A 37 -18.00 -10.83 -30.33
C ASP A 37 -17.24 -11.08 -29.00
N PRO A 38 -15.92 -10.79 -28.94
CA PRO A 38 -15.29 -10.40 -27.69
C PRO A 38 -15.55 -8.89 -27.50
N ALA A 39 -16.73 -8.55 -26.95
CA ALA A 39 -16.94 -7.22 -26.41
C ALA A 39 -15.97 -7.02 -25.25
N GLY A 40 -15.00 -6.12 -25.44
CA GLY A 40 -14.07 -5.70 -24.40
C GLY A 40 -14.84 -5.25 -23.17
N ALA A 41 -14.77 -6.04 -22.11
CA ALA A 41 -15.15 -5.61 -20.78
C ALA A 41 -14.11 -4.56 -20.35
N VAL A 42 -14.41 -3.30 -20.64
CA VAL A 42 -13.76 -2.17 -19.97
C VAL A 42 -14.22 -2.25 -18.52
N GLU A 43 -13.38 -2.84 -17.67
CA GLU A 43 -13.61 -2.87 -16.24
C GLU A 43 -13.57 -1.42 -15.76
N ASN A 44 -14.74 -0.94 -15.36
CA ASN A 44 -14.97 0.42 -14.93
C ASN A 44 -14.29 0.58 -13.55
N GLN A 45 -13.00 0.91 -13.55
CA GLN A 45 -12.22 1.16 -12.32
C GLN A 45 -12.70 2.47 -11.71
N GLN A 46 -13.77 2.41 -10.92
CA GLN A 46 -14.08 3.48 -9.98
C GLN A 46 -12.87 3.67 -9.05
N PRO A 47 -12.45 4.91 -8.78
CA PRO A 47 -11.44 5.16 -7.77
C PRO A 47 -11.97 4.67 -6.43
N GLU A 48 -11.40 3.59 -5.89
CA GLU A 48 -11.71 3.13 -4.54
C GLU A 48 -11.32 4.23 -3.55
N ASP A 49 -12.21 4.52 -2.60
CA ASP A 49 -11.92 5.44 -1.51
C ASP A 49 -10.69 4.97 -0.73
N PRO A 50 -9.86 5.90 -0.22
CA PRO A 50 -8.73 5.53 0.61
C PRO A 50 -9.19 4.67 1.79
N PRO A 51 -8.47 3.58 2.14
CA PRO A 51 -8.81 2.77 3.29
C PRO A 51 -8.89 3.63 4.55
N SER A 52 -10.04 3.60 5.24
CA SER A 52 -10.28 4.37 6.46
C SER A 52 -10.75 3.46 7.60
N MET A 53 -10.40 3.84 8.83
CA MET A 53 -10.77 3.08 10.03
C MET A 53 -10.94 4.02 11.23
N LYS A 54 -11.87 3.67 12.12
CA LYS A 54 -11.97 4.25 13.45
C LYS A 54 -11.44 3.28 14.50
N PHE A 55 -10.36 3.65 15.16
CA PHE A 55 -9.82 2.93 16.31
C PHE A 55 -10.19 3.66 17.62
N THR A 56 -10.54 2.91 18.66
CA THR A 56 -10.86 3.45 19.99
C THR A 56 -10.04 2.75 21.05
N TRP A 57 -9.33 3.52 21.87
CA TRP A 57 -8.51 3.03 22.94
C TRP A 57 -9.05 3.50 24.29
N ARG A 58 -9.40 2.56 25.17
CA ARG A 58 -9.76 2.84 26.55
C ARG A 58 -8.53 2.62 27.43
N ILE A 59 -8.19 3.64 28.21
CA ILE A 59 -7.11 3.58 29.20
C ILE A 59 -7.75 3.39 30.57
N GLU A 60 -7.53 2.23 31.18
CA GLU A 60 -8.00 1.97 32.54
C GLU A 60 -7.13 2.71 33.57
N ASN A 61 -7.75 3.14 34.67
CA ASN A 61 -7.06 3.78 35.79
C ASN A 61 -6.14 4.96 35.37
N PHE A 62 -6.56 5.75 34.38
CA PHE A 62 -5.78 6.89 33.85
C PHE A 62 -5.16 7.80 34.93
N PRO A 63 -5.83 8.16 36.04
CA PRO A 63 -5.22 8.98 37.09
C PRO A 63 -3.99 8.36 37.76
N ARG A 64 -3.83 7.03 37.71
CA ARG A 64 -2.68 6.30 38.25
C ARG A 64 -1.57 6.09 37.22
N LEU A 65 -1.77 6.47 35.96
CA LEU A 65 -0.83 6.27 34.87
C LEU A 65 0.38 7.22 35.00
N ASN A 66 1.41 6.77 35.71
CA ASN A 66 2.63 7.53 35.99
C ASN A 66 3.80 7.14 35.06
N VAL A 67 3.56 7.16 33.75
CA VAL A 67 4.59 6.92 32.73
C VAL A 67 4.81 8.17 31.88
N ARG A 68 6.03 8.35 31.36
CA ARG A 68 6.34 9.48 30.46
C ARG A 68 5.52 9.41 29.18
N LYS A 69 5.42 8.21 28.59
CA LYS A 69 4.68 7.93 27.36
C LYS A 69 3.94 6.60 27.47
N HIS A 70 2.78 6.49 26.84
CA HIS A 70 1.97 5.28 26.81
C HIS A 70 1.44 5.04 25.39
N TYR A 71 1.34 3.78 25.00
CA TYR A 71 0.96 3.36 23.65
C TYR A 71 -0.31 2.53 23.71
N SER A 72 -1.17 2.69 22.71
CA SER A 72 -2.23 1.72 22.44
C SER A 72 -1.68 0.44 21.82
N GLU A 73 -2.55 -0.55 21.70
CA GLU A 73 -2.35 -1.65 20.75
C GLU A 73 -2.19 -1.12 19.31
N ALA A 74 -1.48 -1.87 18.49
CA ALA A 74 -1.31 -1.58 17.08
C ALA A 74 -2.57 -1.94 16.29
N PHE A 75 -2.89 -1.15 15.27
CA PHE A 75 -3.98 -1.42 14.32
C PHE A 75 -3.52 -1.16 12.89
N VAL A 76 -4.13 -1.83 11.91
CA VAL A 76 -3.68 -1.80 10.52
C VAL A 76 -4.65 -1.01 9.64
N VAL A 77 -4.14 -0.03 8.90
CA VAL A 77 -4.90 0.73 7.90
C VAL A 77 -4.00 0.97 6.69
N GLY A 78 -4.51 0.65 5.49
CA GLY A 78 -3.75 0.78 4.25
C GLY A 78 -2.47 -0.05 4.20
N GLY A 79 -2.41 -1.17 4.95
CA GLY A 79 -1.24 -2.04 5.05
C GLY A 79 -0.16 -1.58 6.05
N TYR A 80 -0.36 -0.46 6.76
CA TYR A 80 0.61 0.07 7.72
C TYR A 80 0.13 -0.12 9.16
N LYS A 81 1.06 -0.40 10.08
CA LYS A 81 0.77 -0.56 11.51
C LYS A 81 0.83 0.79 12.22
N TRP A 82 -0.32 1.26 12.64
CA TRP A 82 -0.49 2.50 13.39
C TRP A 82 -0.72 2.21 14.87
N ARG A 83 -0.44 3.18 15.73
CA ARG A 83 -0.85 3.18 17.14
C ARG A 83 -1.06 4.61 17.63
N ILE A 84 -1.83 4.75 18.71
CA ILE A 84 -1.95 6.02 19.43
C ILE A 84 -0.81 6.09 20.45
N LEU A 85 -0.10 7.22 20.46
CA LEU A 85 0.91 7.57 21.47
C LEU A 85 0.41 8.74 22.30
N ILE A 86 0.44 8.60 23.63
CA ILE A 86 0.15 9.70 24.54
C ILE A 86 1.31 10.02 25.47
N PHE A 87 1.41 11.28 25.87
CA PHE A 87 2.18 11.73 27.03
C PHE A 87 1.16 12.23 28.06
N PRO A 88 0.86 11.43 29.12
CA PRO A 88 -0.21 11.76 30.06
C PRO A 88 -0.04 13.12 30.73
N LYS A 89 1.21 13.52 30.99
CA LYS A 89 1.60 14.80 31.60
C LYS A 89 2.15 15.82 30.59
N GLY A 90 1.98 15.54 29.30
CA GLY A 90 2.44 16.39 28.20
C GLY A 90 3.86 16.14 27.71
N ASN A 91 4.13 16.70 26.53
CA ASN A 91 5.43 16.67 25.87
C ASN A 91 5.92 18.13 25.68
N ASN A 92 6.70 18.62 26.64
CA ASN A 92 7.11 20.03 26.77
C ASN A 92 5.94 21.02 27.02
N VAL A 93 4.82 20.50 27.53
CA VAL A 93 3.62 21.25 27.93
C VAL A 93 3.02 20.58 29.17
N ASP A 94 2.07 21.25 29.84
CA ASP A 94 1.37 20.80 31.05
C ASP A 94 -0.02 20.20 30.76
N HIS A 95 -0.28 19.85 29.50
CA HIS A 95 -1.53 19.24 29.05
C HIS A 95 -1.29 17.88 28.39
N LEU A 96 -2.31 17.01 28.36
CA LEU A 96 -2.27 15.74 27.64
C LEU A 96 -1.83 15.99 26.19
N SER A 97 -0.75 15.33 25.76
CA SER A 97 -0.31 15.32 24.37
C SER A 97 -0.64 13.96 23.75
N MET A 98 -1.20 13.95 22.54
CA MET A 98 -1.65 12.75 21.83
C MET A 98 -1.22 12.82 20.36
N TYR A 99 -0.74 11.69 19.83
CA TYR A 99 -0.14 11.58 18.51
C TYR A 99 -0.60 10.27 17.83
N LEU A 100 -0.61 10.27 16.50
CA LEU A 100 -0.59 9.05 15.70
C LEU A 100 0.87 8.66 15.46
N ASP A 101 1.23 7.42 15.72
CA ASP A 101 2.58 6.88 15.58
C ASP A 101 2.57 5.62 14.71
N VAL A 102 3.71 5.32 14.09
CA VAL A 102 3.92 4.09 13.30
C VAL A 102 4.54 3.05 14.21
N ALA A 103 3.80 1.96 14.45
CA ALA A 103 4.09 1.02 15.53
C ALA A 103 5.40 0.25 15.32
N ASP A 104 5.74 -0.04 14.07
CA ASP A 104 6.93 -0.77 13.63
C ASP A 104 8.00 0.14 13.00
N SER A 105 7.95 1.45 13.28
CA SER A 105 8.94 2.43 12.83
C SER A 105 10.42 2.02 13.00
N PRO A 106 10.86 1.29 14.05
CA PRO A 106 12.26 0.88 14.16
C PRO A 106 12.73 -0.12 13.09
N THR A 107 11.79 -0.77 12.41
CA THR A 107 12.07 -1.77 11.35
C THR A 107 11.97 -1.20 9.95
N LEU A 108 11.52 0.06 9.82
CA LEU A 108 11.34 0.71 8.53
C LEU A 108 12.67 1.29 8.04
N PRO A 109 12.89 1.35 6.71
CA PRO A 109 14.10 1.91 6.14
C PRO A 109 14.23 3.41 6.44
N TYR A 110 15.47 3.91 6.42
CA TYR A 110 15.74 5.33 6.56
C TYR A 110 15.02 6.16 5.49
N GLY A 111 14.42 7.29 5.90
CA GLY A 111 13.68 8.17 4.99
C GLY A 111 12.27 7.71 4.66
N TRP A 112 11.78 6.63 5.28
CA TRP A 112 10.39 6.20 5.10
C TRP A 112 9.40 7.29 5.49
N SER A 113 8.40 7.51 4.65
CA SER A 113 7.32 8.45 4.90
C SER A 113 6.00 7.94 4.33
N ARG A 114 4.89 8.38 4.92
CA ARG A 114 3.55 8.07 4.43
C ARG A 114 2.57 9.18 4.75
N TYR A 115 1.76 9.53 3.75
CA TYR A 115 0.62 10.41 3.95
C TYR A 115 -0.50 9.68 4.69
N ALA A 116 -1.05 10.34 5.71
CA ALA A 116 -2.22 9.91 6.43
C ALA A 116 -3.09 11.13 6.73
N GLN A 117 -4.39 11.04 6.42
CA GLN A 117 -5.40 11.98 6.88
C GLN A 117 -6.09 11.35 8.08
N PHE A 118 -6.07 12.03 9.22
CA PHE A 118 -6.63 11.47 10.45
C PHE A 118 -7.22 12.54 11.36
N SER A 119 -8.00 12.08 12.34
CA SER A 119 -8.39 12.90 13.49
C SER A 119 -8.19 12.14 14.79
N LEU A 120 -7.77 12.86 15.82
CA LEU A 120 -7.65 12.36 17.18
C LEU A 120 -8.75 12.96 18.03
N ALA A 121 -9.30 12.17 18.95
CA ALA A 121 -10.38 12.63 19.81
C ALA A 121 -10.24 12.12 21.25
N VAL A 122 -10.60 12.98 22.21
CA VAL A 122 -10.81 12.61 23.61
C VAL A 122 -12.31 12.53 23.83
N VAL A 123 -12.81 11.31 23.99
CA VAL A 123 -14.25 11.05 24.11
C VAL A 123 -14.75 11.41 25.50
N ASN A 124 -15.77 12.26 25.56
CA ASN A 124 -16.51 12.47 26.79
C ASN A 124 -17.49 11.29 26.98
N GLN A 125 -17.25 10.48 28.01
CA GLN A 125 -17.99 9.24 28.25
C GLN A 125 -19.43 9.47 28.76
N ILE A 126 -19.74 10.67 29.27
CA ILE A 126 -21.07 11.01 29.80
C ILE A 126 -21.92 11.64 28.70
N ASN A 127 -21.35 12.58 27.95
CA ASN A 127 -22.05 13.30 26.90
C ASN A 127 -21.14 13.54 25.71
N ASN A 128 -21.40 12.79 24.64
CA ASN A 128 -20.61 12.80 23.42
C ASN A 128 -20.57 14.17 22.70
N LYS A 129 -21.52 15.09 22.97
CA LYS A 129 -21.48 16.46 22.41
C LYS A 129 -20.26 17.25 22.87
N TYR A 130 -19.67 16.89 24.01
CA TYR A 130 -18.47 17.52 24.58
C TYR A 130 -17.18 16.74 24.26
N THR A 131 -17.23 15.77 23.34
CA THR A 131 -16.03 15.12 22.81
C THR A 131 -15.19 16.14 22.04
N ILE A 132 -13.90 16.26 22.39
CA ILE A 132 -12.96 17.14 21.69
C ILE A 132 -12.30 16.33 20.58
N ARG A 133 -12.29 16.86 19.36
CA ARG A 133 -11.65 16.25 18.18
C ARG A 133 -10.79 17.27 17.45
N LYS A 134 -9.61 16.86 16.99
CA LYS A 134 -8.78 17.63 16.05
C LYS A 134 -8.32 16.74 14.89
N GLY A 135 -8.37 17.27 13.67
CA GLY A 135 -7.96 16.58 12.45
C GLY A 135 -6.82 17.31 11.73
N THR A 136 -6.19 16.60 10.79
CA THR A 136 -5.18 17.09 9.83
C THR A 136 -5.80 17.38 8.48
#